data_AF-A0A6S7GRA5-F1
#
_entry.id   AF-A0A6S7GRA5-F1
#
_cell.length_a   1.000
_cell.length_b   1.000
_cell.length_c   1.000
_cell.angle_alpha   90.00
_cell.angle_beta   90.00
_cell.angle_gamma   90.00
#
_symmetry.space_group_name_H-M   'P 1'
#
loop_
_entity.id
_entity.type
_entity.pdbx_description
1 polymer ?
#
loop_
_entity_poly.entity_id
_entity_poly.type
_entity_poly.pdbx_seq_one_letter_code
_entity_poly.pdbx_strand_id
1 'polypeptide(L)'
;MQNEGNAFDNDFRRCMLGQWENAGILDRLPAELCSYKSWFWTDYYSQLCYGLNAKRPTAQFISCYNTKALIPEFTAHIVPAGTWPANVPKPKKYTDWRKDNGPPKYAPKKQALAGDFGSNQQITDNPSWDNKNYFCSRGHLTPKGDFNSDDERDLTFIVTNAAPQWQKFNGYNWARMEEVVKDWAKANTKQLYVFTGTDIHTTEQLLLS
;
A
#
# COMPACT_ATOMS: atom_id res chain seq x y z
N MET A 1 -12.89 18.48 3.69
CA MET A 1 -13.03 18.21 5.14
C MET A 1 -13.25 16.70 5.23
N GLN A 2 -12.38 15.83 5.77
CA GLN A 2 -11.42 15.91 6.88
C GLN A 2 -10.18 15.08 6.49
N ASN A 3 -9.02 15.72 6.39
CA ASN A 3 -7.76 15.13 5.92
C ASN A 3 -6.67 15.31 6.99
N GLU A 4 -7.00 15.10 8.25
CA GLU A 4 -6.14 15.49 9.38
C GLU A 4 -5.79 14.26 10.25
N GLY A 5 -4.85 13.41 9.85
CA GLY A 5 -3.92 13.61 8.74
C GLY A 5 -3.07 12.39 8.48
N ASN A 6 -3.66 11.25 8.11
CA ASN A 6 -3.03 9.94 7.86
C ASN A 6 -2.82 9.13 9.16
N ALA A 7 -2.00 8.06 9.16
CA ALA A 7 -2.21 6.85 9.98
C ALA A 7 -2.85 7.11 11.36
N PHE A 8 -3.97 6.44 11.65
CA PHE A 8 -4.78 6.71 12.86
C PHE A 8 -4.60 5.68 13.97
N ASP A 9 -3.95 4.55 13.65
CA ASP A 9 -3.69 3.45 14.57
C ASP A 9 -2.41 2.72 14.13
N ASN A 10 -1.80 2.01 15.07
CA ASN A 10 -0.59 1.19 14.88
C ASN A 10 -0.75 -0.25 15.38
N ASP A 11 -1.99 -0.70 15.56
CA ASP A 11 -2.33 -2.07 15.90
C ASP A 11 -3.25 -2.64 14.82
N PHE A 12 -2.69 -3.49 13.95
CA PHE A 12 -3.44 -4.14 12.88
C PHE A 12 -4.61 -4.98 13.40
N ARG A 13 -4.46 -5.64 14.55
CA ARG A 13 -5.53 -6.47 15.13
C ARG A 13 -6.70 -5.60 15.53
N ARG A 14 -6.41 -4.48 16.19
CA ARG A 14 -7.44 -3.53 16.62
C ARG A 14 -8.12 -2.85 15.44
N CYS A 15 -7.33 -2.36 14.48
CA CYS A 15 -7.84 -1.47 13.45
C CYS A 15 -8.40 -2.20 12.22
N MET A 16 -8.06 -3.47 11.98
CA MET A 16 -8.49 -4.15 10.75
C MET A 16 -8.59 -5.68 10.89
N LEU A 17 -7.47 -6.36 11.14
CA LEU A 17 -7.38 -7.82 11.02
C LEU A 17 -8.21 -8.58 12.04
N GLY A 18 -8.37 -8.04 13.26
CA GLY A 18 -9.24 -8.63 14.28
C GLY A 18 -10.74 -8.49 13.98
N GLN A 19 -11.09 -7.77 12.90
CA GLN A 19 -12.47 -7.57 12.45
C GLN A 19 -12.80 -8.40 11.21
N TRP A 20 -11.82 -9.13 10.65
CA TRP A 20 -12.03 -10.00 9.50
C TRP A 20 -12.74 -11.28 9.91
N GLU A 21 -13.74 -11.67 9.14
CA GLU A 21 -14.48 -12.91 9.38
C GLU A 21 -13.57 -14.12 9.14
N ASN A 22 -13.57 -15.07 10.07
CA ASN A 22 -12.76 -16.30 9.99
C ASN A 22 -11.25 -16.06 9.79
N ALA A 23 -10.71 -14.95 10.30
CA ALA A 23 -9.30 -14.57 10.11
C ALA A 23 -8.31 -15.65 10.55
N GLY A 24 -8.60 -16.41 11.61
CA GLY A 24 -7.85 -17.62 11.98
C GLY A 24 -6.39 -17.34 12.35
N ILE A 25 -5.48 -17.52 11.40
CA ILE A 25 -4.04 -17.22 11.55
C ILE A 25 -3.68 -15.83 10.96
N LEU A 26 -4.55 -15.29 10.10
CA LEU A 26 -4.38 -14.02 9.40
C LEU A 26 -4.66 -12.80 10.30
N ASP A 27 -5.28 -12.97 11.45
CA ASP A 27 -5.35 -11.94 12.49
C ASP A 27 -4.02 -11.80 13.26
N ARG A 28 -3.20 -12.87 13.32
CA ARG A 28 -1.99 -12.90 14.15
C ARG A 28 -0.70 -12.68 13.41
N LEU A 29 -0.42 -13.50 12.40
CA LEU A 29 0.89 -13.54 11.76
C LEU A 29 1.29 -12.20 11.11
N PRO A 30 0.42 -11.49 10.36
CA PRO A 30 0.82 -10.23 9.75
C PRO A 30 1.21 -9.16 10.78
N ALA A 31 0.50 -9.11 11.91
CA ALA A 31 0.82 -8.20 13.00
C ALA A 31 2.15 -8.57 13.68
N GLU A 32 2.43 -9.86 13.85
CA GLU A 32 3.69 -10.36 14.43
C GLU A 32 4.88 -10.09 13.51
N LEU A 33 4.75 -10.37 12.22
CA LEU A 33 5.76 -10.06 11.20
C LEU A 33 6.08 -8.56 11.19
N CYS A 34 5.05 -7.72 11.29
CA CYS A 34 5.22 -6.27 11.32
C CYS A 34 5.60 -5.68 12.69
N SER A 35 5.81 -6.53 13.70
CA SER A 35 6.22 -6.12 15.05
C SER A 35 7.67 -6.51 15.36
N TYR A 36 8.39 -7.11 14.41
CA TYR A 36 9.77 -7.54 14.66
C TYR A 36 10.67 -6.36 15.03
N LYS A 37 11.22 -6.39 16.25
CA LYS A 37 12.21 -5.43 16.76
C LYS A 37 13.56 -6.12 16.86
N SER A 38 14.61 -5.50 16.34
CA SER A 38 15.96 -6.02 16.60
C SER A 38 16.35 -5.83 18.08
N TRP A 39 17.32 -6.62 18.53
CA TRP A 39 17.90 -6.56 19.88
C TRP A 39 18.37 -5.15 20.31
N PHE A 40 18.60 -4.23 19.37
CA PHE A 40 19.11 -2.88 19.60
C PHE A 40 18.03 -1.77 19.60
N TRP A 41 16.77 -2.10 19.90
CA TRP A 41 15.66 -1.12 20.08
C TRP A 41 15.38 -0.21 18.87
N THR A 42 15.79 -0.62 17.67
CA THR A 42 15.48 0.08 16.42
C THR A 42 14.20 -0.50 15.83
N ASP A 43 13.15 0.32 15.69
CA ASP A 43 11.90 -0.07 15.03
C ASP A 43 12.14 -0.12 13.50
N TYR A 44 12.35 -1.33 12.96
CA TYR A 44 12.50 -1.55 11.52
C TYR A 44 11.17 -1.40 10.78
N TYR A 45 10.08 -1.70 11.48
CA TYR A 45 8.74 -1.73 10.91
C TYR A 45 7.81 -0.77 11.64
N SER A 46 6.87 -0.21 10.90
CA SER A 46 5.75 0.56 11.44
C SER A 46 4.45 -0.06 10.96
N GLN A 47 3.60 -0.47 11.90
CA GLN A 47 2.21 -0.80 11.61
C GLN A 47 1.44 0.49 11.41
N LEU A 48 0.84 0.67 10.23
CA LEU A 48 0.12 1.89 9.87
C LEU A 48 -1.30 1.53 9.43
N CYS A 49 -2.31 2.07 10.12
CA CYS A 49 -3.71 1.91 9.75
C CYS A 49 -4.27 3.19 9.13
N TYR A 50 -4.86 3.09 7.94
CA TYR A 50 -5.38 4.21 7.16
C TYR A 50 -6.88 4.11 6.99
N GLY A 51 -7.61 5.22 7.15
CA GLY A 51 -9.04 5.28 6.91
C GLY A 51 -9.56 6.72 6.87
N LEU A 52 -10.68 6.92 6.18
CA LEU A 52 -11.38 8.19 6.18
C LEU A 52 -12.13 8.38 7.50
N ASN A 53 -11.71 9.39 8.27
CA ASN A 53 -12.16 9.72 9.63
C ASN A 53 -11.83 8.67 10.70
N ALA A 54 -11.38 9.14 11.87
CA ALA A 54 -11.15 8.34 13.09
C ALA A 54 -12.43 7.70 13.69
N LYS A 55 -13.51 7.59 12.90
CA LYS A 55 -14.81 7.01 13.26
C LYS A 55 -15.16 5.73 12.51
N ARG A 56 -14.35 5.27 11.54
CA ARG A 56 -14.50 3.90 11.05
C ARG A 56 -13.86 2.95 12.08
N PRO A 57 -14.58 1.93 12.59
CA PRO A 57 -13.94 0.91 13.43
C PRO A 57 -12.85 0.18 12.64
N THR A 58 -13.04 0.02 11.32
CA THR A 58 -12.14 -0.70 10.41
C THR A 58 -11.33 0.27 9.52
N ALA A 59 -10.03 0.05 9.42
CA ALA A 59 -9.16 0.71 8.46
C ALA A 59 -9.62 0.40 7.02
N GLN A 60 -9.48 1.39 6.14
CA GLN A 60 -9.62 1.20 4.69
C GLN A 60 -8.50 0.29 4.17
N PHE A 61 -7.27 0.52 4.63
CA PHE A 61 -6.14 -0.38 4.41
C PHE A 61 -5.12 -0.25 5.54
N ILE A 62 -4.29 -1.28 5.68
CA ILE A 62 -3.12 -1.29 6.56
C ILE A 62 -1.85 -1.38 5.74
N SER A 63 -0.75 -0.87 6.27
CA SER A 63 0.58 -0.95 5.68
C SER A 63 1.60 -1.34 6.72
N CYS A 64 2.30 -2.44 6.48
CA CYS A 64 3.51 -2.78 7.22
C CYS A 64 4.70 -2.09 6.57
N TYR A 65 5.13 -0.97 7.14
CA TYR A 65 6.11 -0.10 6.50
C TYR A 65 7.53 -0.34 7.04
N ASN A 66 8.48 -0.67 6.16
CA ASN A 66 9.89 -0.81 6.51
C ASN A 66 10.57 0.57 6.51
N THR A 67 10.91 1.07 7.71
CA THR A 67 11.50 2.41 7.90
C THR A 67 12.98 2.50 7.49
N LYS A 68 13.61 1.35 7.19
CA LYS A 68 14.99 1.26 6.67
C LYS A 68 14.99 1.21 5.14
N ALA A 69 14.16 0.36 4.54
CA ALA A 69 14.03 0.24 3.09
C ALA A 69 13.18 1.36 2.46
N LEU A 70 12.39 2.05 3.29
CA LEU A 70 11.46 3.11 2.89
C LEU A 70 10.38 2.64 1.89
N ILE A 71 9.93 1.41 2.05
CA ILE A 71 8.84 0.78 1.29
C ILE A 71 7.98 -0.10 2.22
N PRO A 72 6.71 -0.35 1.89
CA PRO A 72 5.90 -1.34 2.59
C PRO A 72 6.35 -2.78 2.30
N GLU A 73 6.54 -3.60 3.32
CA GLU A 73 6.69 -5.06 3.18
C GLU A 73 5.40 -5.67 2.65
N PHE A 74 4.26 -5.22 3.18
CA PHE A 74 2.95 -5.54 2.67
C PHE A 74 1.92 -4.46 3.01
N THR A 75 0.84 -4.46 2.26
CA THR A 75 -0.42 -3.81 2.62
C THR A 75 -1.55 -4.81 2.62
N ALA A 76 -2.62 -4.48 3.32
CA ALA A 76 -3.84 -5.26 3.26
C ALA A 76 -5.08 -4.37 3.23
N HIS A 77 -6.09 -4.78 2.48
CA HIS A 77 -7.35 -4.05 2.36
C HIS A 77 -8.52 -5.00 2.12
N ILE A 78 -9.73 -4.45 2.21
CA ILE A 78 -10.96 -5.15 1.89
C ILE A 78 -11.46 -4.67 0.54
N VAL A 79 -11.64 -5.61 -0.39
CA VAL A 79 -12.39 -5.37 -1.63
C VAL A 79 -13.85 -5.71 -1.36
N PRO A 80 -14.78 -4.74 -1.41
CA PRO A 80 -16.17 -4.95 -0.98
C PRO A 80 -16.93 -5.92 -1.89
N ALA A 81 -17.88 -6.65 -1.31
CA ALA A 81 -18.87 -7.40 -2.08
C ALA A 81 -19.81 -6.42 -2.80
N GLY A 82 -19.98 -6.55 -4.12
CA GLY A 82 -21.11 -5.94 -4.82
C GLY A 82 -20.77 -5.01 -5.99
N THR A 83 -21.70 -4.09 -6.27
CA THR A 83 -21.72 -3.27 -7.49
C THR A 83 -20.95 -1.97 -7.32
N TRP A 84 -19.74 -1.91 -7.90
CA TRP A 84 -19.14 -0.63 -8.26
C TRP A 84 -20.09 0.10 -9.22
N PRO A 85 -20.57 1.31 -8.89
CA PRO A 85 -21.52 2.04 -9.72
C PRO A 85 -21.04 2.13 -11.18
N ALA A 86 -21.92 1.93 -12.15
CA ALA A 86 -21.56 2.13 -13.57
C ALA A 86 -21.07 3.56 -13.85
N ASN A 87 -21.48 4.52 -12.99
CA ASN A 87 -21.13 5.93 -13.04
C ASN A 87 -20.28 6.36 -11.84
N VAL A 88 -19.33 5.54 -11.36
CA VAL A 88 -18.31 6.13 -10.49
C VAL A 88 -17.59 7.18 -11.33
N PRO A 89 -17.50 8.45 -10.88
CA PRO A 89 -16.74 9.46 -11.60
C PRO A 89 -15.38 8.87 -11.96
N LYS A 90 -14.96 9.08 -13.22
CA LYS A 90 -13.58 8.76 -13.61
C LYS A 90 -12.70 9.33 -12.49
N PRO A 91 -11.84 8.52 -11.86
CA PRO A 91 -11.00 9.00 -10.79
C PRO A 91 -10.40 10.32 -11.25
N LYS A 92 -10.46 11.37 -10.41
CA LYS A 92 -9.65 12.55 -10.69
C LYS A 92 -8.22 12.07 -10.95
N LYS A 93 -7.46 12.83 -11.74
CA LYS A 93 -6.07 12.47 -11.98
C LYS A 93 -5.31 12.65 -10.67
N TYR A 94 -5.37 11.64 -9.83
CA TYR A 94 -4.66 11.57 -8.56
C TYR A 94 -3.22 11.31 -8.89
N THR A 95 -2.41 12.34 -8.70
CA THR A 95 -0.96 12.31 -8.86
C THR A 95 -0.24 12.81 -7.63
N ASP A 96 -1.01 13.22 -6.61
CA ASP A 96 -0.50 13.97 -5.47
C ASP A 96 -0.05 13.00 -4.39
N TRP A 97 1.01 12.27 -4.75
CA TRP A 97 1.76 11.45 -3.82
C TRP A 97 2.28 12.30 -2.67
N ARG A 98 1.97 11.88 -1.45
CA ARG A 98 2.29 12.66 -0.25
C ARG A 98 2.80 11.77 0.87
N LYS A 99 3.51 12.41 1.79
CA LYS A 99 3.89 11.79 3.06
C LYS A 99 2.67 11.48 3.92
N ASP A 100 2.84 10.49 4.77
CA ASP A 100 2.02 10.31 5.95
C ASP A 100 2.31 11.48 6.91
N ASN A 101 1.35 12.37 7.04
CA ASN A 101 1.38 13.54 7.94
C ASN A 101 0.68 13.28 9.28
N GLY A 102 0.55 12.01 9.67
CA GLY A 102 -0.26 11.59 10.81
C GLY A 102 0.32 12.07 12.13
N PRO A 103 -0.39 11.83 13.24
CA PRO A 103 0.16 12.09 14.56
C PRO A 103 1.51 11.38 14.68
N PRO A 104 2.54 11.99 15.31
CA PRO A 104 3.85 11.34 15.50
C PRO A 104 3.79 10.01 16.26
N LYS A 105 2.67 9.73 16.93
CA LYS A 105 2.35 8.45 17.56
C LYS A 105 2.19 7.30 16.55
N TYR A 106 1.71 7.59 15.35
CA TYR A 106 1.34 6.60 14.34
C TYR A 106 2.17 6.75 13.06
N ALA A 107 2.34 7.98 12.55
CA ALA A 107 3.09 8.21 11.33
C ALA A 107 4.57 7.81 11.48
N PRO A 108 5.17 7.16 10.46
CA PRO A 108 6.57 6.75 10.54
C PRO A 108 7.49 7.96 10.48
N LYS A 109 8.50 7.99 11.36
CA LYS A 109 9.49 9.08 11.42
C LYS A 109 10.31 9.19 10.12
N LYS A 110 10.66 8.04 9.54
CA LYS A 110 11.36 7.93 8.26
C LYS A 110 10.39 7.37 7.23
N GLN A 111 10.26 8.06 6.11
CA GLN A 111 9.44 7.65 4.98
C GLN A 111 10.04 8.19 3.69
N ALA A 112 9.78 7.51 2.58
CA ALA A 112 10.17 7.98 1.26
C ALA A 112 9.55 9.36 0.96
N LEU A 113 10.19 10.11 0.08
CA LEU A 113 9.62 11.28 -0.56
C LEU A 113 8.90 10.86 -1.84
N ALA A 114 7.89 11.63 -2.25
CA ALA A 114 7.31 11.45 -3.58
C ALA A 114 8.41 11.53 -4.67
N GLY A 115 9.43 12.39 -4.47
CA GLY A 115 10.57 12.53 -5.38
C GLY A 115 11.48 11.32 -5.50
N ASP A 116 11.54 10.43 -4.49
CA ASP A 116 12.47 9.29 -4.45
C ASP A 116 12.20 8.28 -5.57
N PHE A 117 10.95 8.26 -6.07
CA PHE A 117 10.52 7.43 -7.19
C PHE A 117 10.53 8.19 -8.54
N GLY A 118 11.23 9.33 -8.62
CA GLY A 118 11.33 10.14 -9.83
C GLY A 118 12.17 9.45 -10.90
N SER A 119 11.65 9.36 -12.12
CA SER A 119 12.38 8.75 -13.25
C SER A 119 13.67 9.49 -13.60
N ASN A 120 13.72 10.82 -13.43
CA ASN A 120 14.92 11.60 -13.74
C ASN A 120 16.13 11.17 -12.91
N GLN A 121 15.96 10.93 -11.60
CA GLN A 121 17.05 10.44 -10.75
C GLN A 121 17.48 9.03 -11.18
N GLN A 122 16.50 8.16 -11.45
CA GLN A 122 16.78 6.77 -11.86
C GLN A 122 17.58 6.69 -13.17
N ILE A 123 17.32 7.60 -14.12
CA ILE A 123 18.05 7.66 -15.41
C ILE A 123 19.48 8.20 -15.21
N THR A 124 19.68 9.15 -14.29
CA THR A 124 21.02 9.59 -13.91
C THR A 124 21.84 8.43 -13.35
N ASP A 125 21.22 7.61 -12.50
CA ASP A 125 21.90 6.48 -11.85
C ASP A 125 22.04 5.26 -12.77
N ASN A 126 21.15 5.12 -13.75
CA ASN A 126 21.11 4.01 -14.72
C ASN A 126 20.93 4.57 -16.15
N PRO A 127 22.02 4.97 -16.84
CA PRO A 127 21.92 5.61 -18.15
C PRO A 127 21.30 4.76 -19.27
N SER A 128 21.13 3.45 -19.07
CA SER A 128 20.43 2.54 -19.99
C SER A 128 18.90 2.61 -19.88
N TRP A 129 18.38 3.33 -18.88
CA TRP A 129 16.96 3.53 -18.61
C TRP A 129 16.44 4.75 -19.37
N ASP A 130 15.13 4.83 -19.56
CA ASP A 130 14.49 5.98 -20.20
C ASP A 130 13.21 6.40 -19.48
N ASN A 131 12.79 7.65 -19.66
CA ASN A 131 11.63 8.22 -18.95
C ASN A 131 10.26 7.82 -19.54
N LYS A 132 10.22 6.91 -20.52
CA LYS A 132 9.00 6.49 -21.22
C LYS A 132 8.63 5.04 -20.93
N ASN A 133 9.60 4.13 -20.97
CA ASN A 133 9.40 2.68 -21.02
C ASN A 133 10.22 1.91 -20.00
N TYR A 134 11.37 2.45 -19.58
CA TYR A 134 12.35 1.75 -18.75
C TYR A 134 12.68 2.56 -17.51
N PHE A 135 11.71 2.68 -16.60
CA PHE A 135 11.90 3.25 -15.27
C PHE A 135 10.93 2.62 -14.28
N CYS A 136 11.20 2.78 -13.00
CA CYS A 136 10.30 2.42 -11.92
C CYS A 136 9.36 3.57 -11.60
N SER A 137 8.07 3.31 -11.74
CA SER A 137 6.99 4.18 -11.30
C SER A 137 6.64 3.95 -9.82
N ARG A 138 5.80 4.82 -9.25
CA ARG A 138 5.21 4.61 -7.92
C ARG A 138 4.08 3.58 -8.04
N GLY A 139 4.39 2.32 -7.78
CA GLY A 139 3.41 1.24 -7.78
C GLY A 139 2.62 1.24 -6.49
N HIS A 140 1.28 1.28 -6.58
CA HIS A 140 0.42 1.08 -5.41
C HIS A 140 0.50 -0.38 -4.97
N LEU A 141 0.52 -0.64 -3.66
CA LEU A 141 0.24 -1.99 -3.15
C LEU A 141 -1.27 -2.16 -2.89
N THR A 142 -1.88 -1.19 -2.20
CA THR A 142 -3.34 -1.04 -2.13
C THR A 142 -3.81 -0.16 -3.29
N PRO A 143 -4.52 -0.70 -4.28
CA PRO A 143 -4.88 0.04 -5.46
C PRO A 143 -6.02 1.02 -5.21
N LYS A 144 -5.92 2.22 -5.78
CA LYS A 144 -7.03 3.19 -5.79
C LYS A 144 -8.30 2.62 -6.44
N GLY A 145 -8.13 1.69 -7.39
CA GLY A 145 -9.20 1.11 -8.20
C GLY A 145 -10.24 0.34 -7.39
N ASP A 146 -9.86 -0.13 -6.20
CA ASP A 146 -10.75 -0.92 -5.35
C ASP A 146 -11.73 -0.04 -4.56
N PHE A 147 -11.53 1.27 -4.54
CA PHE A 147 -12.35 2.21 -3.78
C PHE A 147 -13.32 3.03 -4.65
N ASN A 148 -14.46 3.36 -4.05
CA ASN A 148 -15.59 3.99 -4.72
C ASN A 148 -15.59 5.51 -4.62
N SER A 149 -15.16 6.06 -3.47
CA SER A 149 -15.14 7.51 -3.29
C SER A 149 -13.80 8.13 -3.69
N ASP A 150 -13.87 9.40 -4.10
CA ASP A 150 -12.70 10.21 -4.41
C ASP A 150 -11.75 10.32 -3.20
N ASP A 151 -12.30 10.51 -2.00
CA ASP A 151 -11.49 10.58 -0.77
C ASP A 151 -10.78 9.25 -0.45
N GLU A 152 -11.45 8.11 -0.68
CA GLU A 152 -10.85 6.78 -0.42
C GLU A 152 -9.71 6.53 -1.41
N ARG A 153 -9.91 6.92 -2.67
CA ARG A 153 -8.86 6.86 -3.70
C ARG A 153 -7.70 7.79 -3.35
N ASP A 154 -7.98 9.01 -2.91
CA ASP A 154 -6.97 9.98 -2.49
C ASP A 154 -6.09 9.45 -1.36
N LEU A 155 -6.66 8.65 -0.44
CA LEU A 155 -5.93 8.07 0.69
C LEU A 155 -4.87 7.05 0.25
N THR A 156 -5.01 6.41 -0.93
CA THR A 156 -4.03 5.43 -1.40
C THR A 156 -2.74 6.08 -1.93
N PHE A 157 -2.72 7.39 -2.13
CA PHE A 157 -1.56 8.17 -2.61
C PHE A 157 -0.61 8.59 -1.49
N ILE A 158 -0.61 7.89 -0.37
CA ILE A 158 0.40 8.05 0.68
C ILE A 158 1.60 7.17 0.29
N VAL A 159 2.81 7.73 0.37
CA VAL A 159 4.07 7.05 -0.03
C VAL A 159 4.35 5.76 0.73
N THR A 160 3.75 5.56 1.91
CA THR A 160 3.83 4.31 2.67
C THR A 160 3.05 3.16 2.01
N ASN A 161 2.17 3.44 1.06
CA ASN A 161 1.45 2.46 0.23
C ASN A 161 2.12 2.24 -1.14
N ALA A 162 3.38 2.69 -1.32
CA ALA A 162 4.06 2.64 -2.60
C ALA A 162 5.43 1.97 -2.54
N ALA A 163 5.76 1.27 -3.61
CA ALA A 163 7.10 0.74 -3.88
C ALA A 163 7.53 1.07 -5.32
N PRO A 164 8.85 1.08 -5.62
CA PRO A 164 9.32 1.23 -7.00
C PRO A 164 8.86 0.02 -7.81
N GLN A 165 8.12 0.26 -8.88
CA GLN A 165 7.55 -0.80 -9.71
C GLN A 165 7.79 -0.48 -11.18
N TRP A 166 8.38 -1.42 -11.92
CA TRP A 166 8.66 -1.28 -13.35
C TRP A 166 7.43 -0.75 -14.09
N GLN A 167 7.59 0.35 -14.82
CA GLN A 167 6.46 1.08 -15.41
C GLN A 167 5.57 0.18 -16.27
N LYS A 168 6.15 -0.73 -17.06
CA LYS A 168 5.38 -1.69 -17.88
C LYS A 168 4.69 -2.75 -17.02
N PHE A 169 5.29 -3.18 -15.92
CA PHE A 169 4.62 -4.10 -15.01
C PHE A 169 3.42 -3.41 -14.33
N ASN A 170 3.64 -2.22 -13.76
CA ASN A 170 2.60 -1.43 -13.10
C ASN A 170 1.44 -1.08 -14.06
N GLY A 171 1.77 -0.49 -15.21
CA GLY A 171 0.78 0.02 -16.16
C GLY A 171 0.04 -1.01 -16.99
N TYR A 172 0.47 -2.28 -16.96
CA TYR A 172 -0.17 -3.37 -17.72
C TYR A 172 -0.51 -4.55 -16.81
N ASN A 173 0.43 -5.48 -16.60
CA ASN A 173 0.14 -6.75 -15.94
C ASN A 173 -0.44 -6.58 -14.53
N TRP A 174 0.12 -5.65 -13.75
CA TRP A 174 -0.34 -5.37 -12.40
C TRP A 174 -1.72 -4.72 -12.38
N ALA A 175 -1.93 -3.67 -13.19
CA ALA A 175 -3.24 -3.05 -13.38
C ALA A 175 -4.32 -4.07 -13.80
N ARG A 176 -3.96 -5.03 -14.67
CA ARG A 176 -4.89 -6.10 -15.06
C ARG A 176 -5.22 -7.05 -13.91
N MET A 177 -4.26 -7.33 -13.03
CA MET A 177 -4.49 -8.15 -11.84
C MET A 177 -5.48 -7.46 -10.88
N GLU A 178 -5.25 -6.17 -10.61
CA GLU A 178 -6.14 -5.34 -9.79
C GLU A 178 -7.58 -5.38 -10.33
N GLU A 179 -7.76 -5.24 -11.64
CA GLU A 179 -9.07 -5.38 -12.30
C GLU A 179 -9.69 -6.76 -12.09
N VAL A 180 -8.93 -7.84 -12.26
CA VAL A 180 -9.43 -9.22 -12.13
C VAL A 180 -9.90 -9.53 -10.72
N VAL A 181 -9.17 -9.11 -9.68
CA VAL A 181 -9.58 -9.28 -8.28
C VAL A 181 -10.91 -8.58 -8.01
N LYS A 182 -11.02 -7.34 -8.48
CA LYS A 182 -12.23 -6.53 -8.36
C LYS A 182 -13.42 -7.15 -9.11
N ASP A 183 -13.20 -7.58 -10.35
CA ASP A 183 -14.23 -8.25 -11.16
C ASP A 183 -14.68 -9.56 -10.53
N TRP A 184 -13.77 -10.32 -9.92
CA TRP A 184 -14.12 -11.54 -9.20
C TRP A 184 -15.01 -11.26 -7.98
N ALA A 185 -14.64 -10.28 -7.15
CA ALA A 185 -15.43 -9.86 -5.98
C ALA A 185 -16.84 -9.42 -6.40
N LYS A 186 -16.93 -8.67 -7.50
CA LYS A 186 -18.20 -8.24 -8.12
C LYS A 186 -19.04 -9.43 -8.60
N ALA A 187 -18.47 -10.32 -9.40
CA ALA A 187 -19.19 -11.42 -10.03
C ALA A 187 -19.71 -12.44 -9.01
N ASN A 188 -18.97 -12.66 -7.93
CA ASN A 188 -19.32 -13.63 -6.90
C ASN A 188 -20.14 -13.03 -5.75
N THR A 189 -20.35 -11.70 -5.73
CA THR A 189 -20.95 -10.98 -4.60
C THR A 189 -20.25 -11.35 -3.28
N LYS A 190 -18.92 -11.43 -3.32
CA LYS A 190 -18.09 -11.84 -2.17
C LYS A 190 -17.08 -10.76 -1.84
N GLN A 191 -16.91 -10.53 -0.55
CA GLN A 191 -15.85 -9.69 -0.03
C GLN A 191 -14.52 -10.45 -0.16
N LEU A 192 -13.46 -9.74 -0.53
CA LEU A 192 -12.10 -10.28 -0.52
C LEU A 192 -11.24 -9.55 0.49
N TYR A 193 -10.47 -10.32 1.25
CA TYR A 193 -9.35 -9.85 2.04
C TYR A 193 -8.09 -9.98 1.19
N VAL A 194 -7.46 -8.87 0.84
CA VAL A 194 -6.33 -8.85 -0.10
C VAL A 194 -5.08 -8.43 0.65
N PHE A 195 -4.01 -9.21 0.49
CA PHE A 195 -2.66 -8.80 0.85
C PHE A 195 -1.85 -8.59 -0.44
N THR A 196 -1.10 -7.50 -0.47
CA THR A 196 -0.09 -7.23 -1.50
C THR A 196 1.24 -7.02 -0.81
N GLY A 197 2.32 -7.63 -1.30
CA GLY A 197 3.64 -7.52 -0.71
C GLY A 197 4.71 -6.99 -1.66
N THR A 198 5.81 -6.51 -1.10
CA THR A 198 7.09 -6.37 -1.82
C THR A 198 8.03 -7.49 -1.41
N ASP A 199 8.96 -7.83 -2.31
CA ASP A 199 10.13 -8.62 -1.95
C ASP A 199 11.39 -7.78 -2.18
N ILE A 200 12.30 -7.79 -1.19
CA ILE A 200 13.60 -7.13 -1.28
C ILE A 200 14.62 -8.22 -1.59
N HIS A 201 14.90 -8.41 -2.88
CA HIS A 201 16.04 -9.24 -3.27
C HIS A 201 17.35 -8.48 -3.03
N THR A 202 18.06 -8.81 -1.96
CA THR A 202 19.50 -8.54 -1.87
C THR A 202 20.22 -9.54 -2.77
N THR A 203 21.08 -9.05 -3.66
CA THR A 203 21.82 -9.84 -4.66
C THR A 203 22.92 -10.74 -4.05
N GLU A 204 22.59 -11.58 -3.08
CA GLU A 204 23.48 -12.62 -2.53
C GLU A 204 22.90 -14.04 -2.58
N GLN A 205 21.78 -14.28 -3.26
CA GLN A 205 21.19 -15.63 -3.43
C GLN A 205 21.04 -16.10 -4.88
N LEU A 206 21.90 -15.62 -5.78
CA LEU A 206 22.10 -16.22 -7.11
C LEU A 206 23.53 -16.80 -7.22
N LEU A 207 23.80 -17.83 -6.42
CA LEU A 207 24.84 -18.82 -6.69
C LEU A 207 24.24 -20.22 -6.50
N LEU A 208 23.41 -20.62 -7.46
CA LEU A 208 23.13 -22.03 -7.76
C LEU A 208 22.96 -22.20 -9.26
N SER A 209 24.11 -22.35 -9.93
CA SER A 209 24.33 -23.29 -11.04
C SER A 209 25.83 -23.54 -11.16
#